data_AF-L8GLK1-F1
#
_entry.id   AF-L8GLK1-F1
#
_cell.length_a   1.000
_cell.length_b   1.000
_cell.length_c   1.000
_cell.angle_alpha   90.00
_cell.angle_beta   90.00
_cell.angle_gamma   90.00
#
_symmetry.space_group_name_H-M   'P 1'
#
loop_
_entity.id
_entity.type
_entity.pdbx_description
1 polymer ?
#
loop_
_entity_poly.entity_id
_entity_poly.type
_entity_poly.pdbx_seq_one_letter_code
_entity_poly.pdbx_strand_id
1 'polypeptide(L)'
;MKDKDLEKEIAELQKQRALEEGRLASFGTASGDFDNDLYGGTSSRGAYATSISVGGDDDEDDYGHMSEAASSIRKLTGRYTAPKSVYRDIPKNDDEEADPFAEYRKSRISDREDDYKKRRLQRQLSTTGSSYRDRMIETALEREHD
;
A
#
# COMPACT_ATOMS: atom_id res chain seq x y z
N MET A 1 7.13 54.92 -0.41
CA MET A 1 7.46 54.51 -1.79
C MET A 1 7.34 52.99 -1.93
N LYS A 2 7.95 52.19 -1.04
CA LYS A 2 7.88 50.72 -1.03
C LYS A 2 6.47 50.11 -1.04
N ASP A 3 5.49 50.76 -0.41
CA ASP A 3 4.14 50.18 -0.27
C ASP A 3 3.37 50.14 -1.60
N LYS A 4 3.60 51.13 -2.49
CA LYS A 4 2.96 51.18 -3.82
C LYS A 4 3.54 50.15 -4.78
N ASP A 5 4.83 49.84 -4.61
CA ASP A 5 5.51 48.83 -5.43
C ASP A 5 5.02 47.41 -5.07
N LEU A 6 4.79 47.16 -3.78
CA LEU A 6 4.19 45.92 -3.27
C LEU A 6 2.73 45.74 -3.75
N GLU A 7 1.92 46.80 -3.70
CA GLU A 7 0.54 46.76 -4.20
C GLU A 7 0.47 46.42 -5.71
N LYS A 8 1.40 46.97 -6.50
CA LYS A 8 1.48 46.68 -7.93
C LYS A 8 1.89 45.23 -8.21
N GLU A 9 2.85 44.71 -7.46
CA GLU A 9 3.30 43.32 -7.57
C GLU A 9 2.18 42.33 -7.21
N ILE A 10 1.41 42.62 -6.15
CA ILE A 10 0.25 41.80 -5.76
C ILE A 10 -0.83 41.80 -6.85
N ALA A 11 -1.09 42.95 -7.48
CA ALA A 11 -2.07 43.05 -8.56
C ALA A 11 -1.65 42.26 -9.82
N GLU A 12 -0.36 42.30 -10.17
CA GLU A 12 0.18 41.52 -11.29
C GLU A 12 0.12 40.00 -11.01
N LEU A 13 0.44 39.58 -9.79
CA LEU A 13 0.33 38.17 -9.36
C LEU A 13 -1.11 37.66 -9.40
N GLN A 14 -2.09 38.47 -8.97
CA GLN A 14 -3.50 38.08 -9.04
C GLN A 14 -4.00 37.94 -10.49
N LYS A 15 -3.54 38.81 -11.38
CA LYS A 15 -3.87 38.74 -12.82
C LYS A 15 -3.27 37.50 -13.48
N GLN A 16 -2.04 37.13 -13.13
CA GLN A 16 -1.42 35.89 -13.62
C GLN A 16 -2.17 34.66 -13.12
N ARG A 17 -2.54 34.63 -11.83
CA ARG A 17 -3.33 33.55 -11.23
C ARG A 17 -4.68 33.35 -11.92
N ALA A 18 -5.40 34.43 -12.22
CA ALA A 18 -6.67 34.35 -12.93
C ALA A 18 -6.54 33.82 -14.37
N LEU A 19 -5.44 34.14 -15.07
CA LEU A 19 -5.18 33.66 -16.42
C LEU A 19 -4.82 32.16 -16.44
N GLU A 20 -4.05 31.72 -15.45
CA GLU A 20 -3.69 30.31 -15.28
C GLU A 20 -4.88 29.46 -14.85
N GLU A 21 -5.74 29.95 -13.94
CA GLU A 21 -6.97 29.28 -13.53
C GLU A 21 -7.94 29.11 -14.73
N GLY A 22 -8.05 30.10 -15.61
CA GLY A 22 -8.81 30.00 -16.86
C GLY A 22 -8.22 28.97 -17.84
N ARG A 23 -6.89 28.89 -17.96
CA ARG A 23 -6.20 27.85 -18.76
C ARG A 23 -6.40 26.45 -18.19
N LEU A 24 -6.37 26.31 -16.86
CA LEU A 24 -6.55 25.03 -16.19
C LEU A 24 -8.00 24.52 -16.34
N ALA A 25 -8.98 25.42 -16.25
CA ALA A 25 -10.38 25.12 -16.53
C ALA A 25 -10.61 24.71 -18.00
N SER A 26 -9.88 25.33 -18.94
CA SER A 26 -9.94 25.00 -20.37
C SER A 26 -9.31 23.65 -20.71
N PHE A 27 -8.36 23.14 -19.93
CA PHE A 27 -7.69 21.88 -20.22
C PHE A 27 -8.33 20.67 -19.52
N GLY A 28 -9.17 20.87 -18.49
CA GLY A 28 -9.59 19.77 -17.62
C GLY A 28 -11.04 19.72 -17.15
N THR A 29 -11.93 20.67 -17.48
CA THR A 29 -13.25 20.67 -16.79
C THR A 29 -14.47 21.08 -17.62
N ALA A 30 -14.33 21.45 -18.90
CA ALA A 30 -15.47 22.03 -19.65
C ALA A 30 -16.29 21.05 -20.52
N SER A 31 -15.80 19.86 -20.84
CA SER A 31 -16.60 18.85 -21.57
C SER A 31 -16.34 17.48 -20.98
N GLY A 32 -17.36 16.87 -20.38
CA GLY A 32 -17.33 15.55 -19.73
C GLY A 32 -17.14 14.36 -20.67
N ASP A 33 -16.30 14.51 -21.69
CA ASP A 33 -16.00 13.53 -22.72
C ASP A 33 -14.64 12.84 -22.52
N PHE A 34 -14.01 13.00 -21.35
CA PHE A 34 -12.72 12.37 -21.01
C PHE A 34 -12.77 10.85 -21.12
N ASP A 35 -13.88 10.25 -20.67
CA ASP A 35 -14.07 8.81 -20.74
C ASP A 35 -14.26 8.31 -22.18
N ASN A 36 -14.76 9.17 -23.09
CA ASN A 36 -14.96 8.83 -24.49
C ASN A 36 -13.65 8.90 -25.30
N ASP A 37 -12.76 9.84 -24.97
CA ASP A 37 -11.43 9.96 -25.60
C ASP A 37 -10.48 8.85 -25.12
N LEU A 38 -10.47 8.59 -23.81
CA LEU A 38 -9.56 7.60 -23.22
C LEU A 38 -9.94 6.15 -23.55
N TYR A 39 -11.24 5.83 -23.63
CA TYR A 39 -11.72 4.47 -23.84
C TYR A 39 -12.34 4.21 -25.21
N GLY A 40 -12.27 5.17 -26.13
CA GLY A 40 -12.83 5.05 -27.48
C GLY A 40 -14.35 4.92 -27.44
N GLY A 41 -15.04 6.06 -27.35
CA GLY A 41 -16.50 6.15 -27.22
C GLY A 41 -17.26 5.23 -28.17
N THR A 42 -18.28 4.54 -27.62
CA THR A 42 -19.30 3.63 -28.19
C THR A 42 -18.86 2.51 -29.16
N SER A 43 -17.84 2.72 -29.99
CA SER A 43 -17.39 1.81 -31.05
C SER A 43 -16.58 0.61 -30.55
N SER A 44 -16.04 0.65 -29.32
CA SER A 44 -15.24 -0.44 -28.74
C SER A 44 -16.09 -1.55 -28.08
N ARG A 45 -17.34 -1.23 -27.69
CA ARG A 45 -18.16 -2.13 -26.85
C ARG A 45 -18.69 -3.40 -27.55
N GLY A 46 -18.52 -3.50 -28.87
CA GLY A 46 -18.92 -4.66 -29.67
C GLY A 46 -17.81 -5.68 -29.95
N ALA A 47 -16.57 -5.41 -29.51
CA ALA A 47 -15.42 -6.24 -29.84
C ALA A 47 -15.23 -7.48 -28.93
N TYR A 48 -16.04 -7.62 -27.88
CA TYR A 48 -15.95 -8.73 -26.92
C TYR A 48 -17.14 -9.68 -27.06
N ALA A 49 -16.88 -10.98 -26.96
CA ALA A 49 -17.92 -11.98 -26.89
C ALA A 49 -18.72 -11.82 -25.58
N THR A 50 -20.04 -11.64 -25.69
CA THR A 50 -20.95 -11.44 -24.55
C THR A 50 -21.39 -12.74 -23.88
N SER A 51 -21.00 -13.89 -24.42
CA SER A 51 -21.29 -15.20 -23.83
C SER A 51 -20.19 -16.19 -24.19
N ILE A 52 -19.87 -17.05 -23.23
CA ILE A 52 -18.98 -18.20 -23.40
C ILE A 52 -19.91 -19.41 -23.37
N SER A 53 -19.77 -20.32 -24.33
CA SER A 53 -20.57 -21.55 -24.34
C SER A 53 -20.42 -22.29 -23.01
N VAL A 54 -21.55 -22.56 -22.35
CA VAL A 54 -21.59 -23.52 -21.25
C VAL A 54 -21.24 -24.87 -21.87
N GLY A 55 -20.18 -25.50 -21.34
CA GLY A 55 -19.64 -26.77 -21.84
C GLY A 55 -20.74 -27.82 -22.04
N GLY A 56 -20.55 -28.64 -23.07
CA GLY A 56 -21.45 -29.73 -23.42
C GLY A 56 -21.65 -30.71 -22.28
N ASP A 57 -22.82 -31.34 -22.33
CA ASP A 57 -23.32 -32.47 -21.55
C ASP A 57 -22.35 -33.03 -20.51
N ASP A 58 -22.77 -32.85 -19.25
CA ASP A 58 -22.27 -33.59 -18.10
C ASP A 58 -22.69 -35.05 -18.28
N ASP A 59 -21.91 -35.81 -19.06
CA ASP A 59 -21.97 -37.27 -19.03
C ASP A 59 -21.39 -37.72 -17.67
N GLU A 60 -22.31 -37.92 -16.74
CA GLU A 60 -22.15 -38.41 -15.36
C GLU A 60 -21.48 -39.81 -15.30
N ASP A 61 -20.25 -40.05 -15.79
CA ASP A 61 -19.69 -41.41 -15.78
C ASP A 61 -18.14 -41.55 -15.74
N ASP A 62 -17.38 -40.59 -15.18
CA ASP A 62 -15.93 -40.83 -14.91
C ASP A 62 -15.37 -40.15 -13.65
N TYR A 63 -16.06 -40.28 -12.52
CA TYR A 63 -15.57 -39.83 -11.20
C TYR A 63 -14.70 -40.88 -10.48
N GLY A 64 -13.96 -41.72 -11.21
CA GLY A 64 -13.14 -42.80 -10.61
C GLY A 64 -11.64 -42.51 -10.53
N HIS A 65 -11.07 -41.81 -11.51
CA HIS A 65 -9.61 -41.82 -11.71
C HIS A 65 -8.90 -40.45 -11.68
N MET A 66 -9.64 -39.34 -11.58
CA MET A 66 -9.05 -37.98 -11.63
C MET A 66 -8.71 -37.34 -10.27
N SER A 67 -9.00 -37.98 -9.15
CA SER A 67 -8.88 -37.35 -7.81
C SER A 67 -7.44 -36.91 -7.43
N GLU A 68 -6.43 -37.68 -7.83
CA GLU A 68 -5.03 -37.40 -7.46
C GLU A 68 -4.38 -36.33 -8.36
N ALA A 69 -4.71 -36.34 -9.66
CA ALA A 69 -4.30 -35.31 -10.61
C ALA A 69 -5.01 -33.97 -10.36
N ALA A 70 -6.32 -33.99 -10.08
CA ALA A 70 -7.10 -32.79 -9.76
C ALA A 70 -6.66 -32.13 -8.44
N SER A 71 -6.20 -32.92 -7.46
CA SER A 71 -5.62 -32.42 -6.21
C SER A 71 -4.25 -31.77 -6.42
N SER A 72 -3.48 -32.25 -7.39
CA SER A 72 -2.17 -31.69 -7.75
C SER A 72 -2.30 -30.41 -8.58
N ILE A 73 -3.31 -30.34 -9.47
CA ILE A 73 -3.61 -29.14 -10.27
C ILE A 73 -4.12 -28.01 -9.37
N ARG A 74 -4.98 -28.28 -8.38
CA ARG A 74 -5.41 -27.27 -7.38
C ARG A 74 -4.26 -26.71 -6.52
N LYS A 75 -3.18 -27.49 -6.34
CA LYS A 75 -1.94 -27.03 -5.65
C LYS A 75 -1.04 -26.18 -6.56
N LEU A 76 -1.29 -26.17 -7.86
CA LEU A 76 -0.48 -25.47 -8.87
C LEU A 76 -1.10 -24.13 -9.30
N THR A 77 -2.43 -23.98 -9.22
CA THR A 77 -3.18 -22.78 -9.67
C THR A 77 -3.00 -21.53 -8.80
N GLY A 78 -2.09 -21.53 -7.83
CA GLY A 78 -1.79 -20.37 -6.97
C GLY A 78 -0.29 -20.04 -6.85
N ARG A 79 0.58 -20.71 -7.63
CA ARG A 79 2.05 -20.61 -7.51
C ARG A 79 2.66 -19.56 -8.43
N TYR A 80 2.04 -18.39 -8.52
CA TYR A 80 2.67 -17.22 -9.16
C TYR A 80 3.65 -16.51 -8.21
N THR A 81 3.69 -16.94 -6.94
CA THR A 81 4.62 -16.49 -5.90
C THR A 81 5.40 -17.69 -5.32
N ALA A 82 6.62 -17.44 -4.84
CA ALA A 82 7.48 -18.48 -4.29
C ALA A 82 6.86 -19.13 -3.03
N PRO A 83 7.12 -20.42 -2.76
CA PRO A 83 6.65 -21.06 -1.54
C PRO A 83 7.39 -20.53 -0.30
N LYS A 84 6.70 -20.46 0.85
CA LYS A 84 7.26 -19.99 2.13
C LYS A 84 8.57 -20.67 2.55
N SER A 85 8.77 -21.93 2.14
CA SER A 85 10.02 -22.65 2.40
C SER A 85 11.23 -22.01 1.71
N VAL A 86 11.06 -21.54 0.47
CA VAL A 86 12.14 -20.91 -0.29
C VAL A 86 12.55 -19.57 0.33
N TYR A 87 11.61 -18.83 0.93
CA TYR A 87 11.92 -17.56 1.60
C TYR A 87 12.83 -17.71 2.84
N ARG A 88 12.85 -18.89 3.48
CA ARG A 88 13.72 -19.16 4.64
C ARG A 88 15.17 -19.39 4.22
N ASP A 89 15.36 -19.90 3.01
CA ASP A 89 16.67 -20.23 2.44
C ASP A 89 17.30 -19.04 1.70
N ILE A 90 16.53 -17.94 1.51
CA ILE A 90 17.08 -16.69 0.98
C ILE A 90 18.00 -16.11 2.06
N PRO A 91 19.30 -15.88 1.76
CA PRO A 91 20.20 -15.26 2.72
C PRO A 91 19.64 -13.87 3.05
N LYS A 92 19.24 -13.69 4.32
CA LYS A 92 19.04 -12.36 4.88
C LYS A 92 20.44 -11.73 4.91
N ASN A 93 20.67 -10.67 4.14
CA ASN A 93 21.94 -9.97 4.22
C ASN A 93 22.02 -9.35 5.62
N ASP A 94 22.88 -9.87 6.50
CA ASP A 94 23.06 -9.33 7.86
C ASP A 94 23.53 -7.86 7.84
N ASP A 95 24.14 -7.42 6.72
CA ASP A 95 24.56 -6.04 6.48
C ASP A 95 23.41 -5.09 6.08
N GLU A 96 22.23 -5.61 5.72
CA GLU A 96 21.04 -4.84 5.32
C GLU A 96 20.05 -4.62 6.48
N GLU A 97 20.31 -5.14 7.67
CA GLU A 97 19.50 -4.85 8.87
C GLU A 97 19.75 -3.43 9.43
N ALA A 98 20.78 -2.76 8.92
CA ALA A 98 21.00 -1.34 9.18
C ALA A 98 19.90 -0.52 8.48
N ASP A 99 18.90 -0.09 9.25
CA ASP A 99 17.88 0.86 8.81
C ASP A 99 18.56 2.02 8.05
N PRO A 100 18.30 2.20 6.74
CA PRO A 100 18.96 3.24 5.92
C PRO A 100 18.63 4.66 6.42
N PHE A 101 17.60 4.80 7.26
CA PHE A 101 17.22 6.06 7.87
C PHE A 101 17.67 6.19 9.33
N ALA A 102 18.51 5.28 9.84
CA ALA A 102 19.02 5.33 11.20
C ALA A 102 19.65 6.69 11.54
N GLU A 103 20.40 7.27 10.60
CA GLU A 103 21.03 8.59 10.76
C GLU A 103 20.01 9.75 10.81
N TYR A 104 18.93 9.67 10.02
CA TYR A 104 17.91 10.72 9.95
C TYR A 104 16.81 10.59 11.00
N ARG A 105 16.90 9.58 11.86
CA ARG A 105 15.86 9.30 12.83
C ARG A 105 15.84 10.36 13.92
N LYS A 106 14.70 11.01 14.08
CA LYS A 106 14.46 11.97 15.18
C LYS A 106 14.59 11.27 16.53
N SER A 107 15.23 11.94 17.49
CA SER A 107 15.40 11.40 18.86
C SER A 107 14.05 11.15 19.54
N ARG A 108 13.90 9.96 20.13
CA ARG A 108 12.65 9.60 20.82
C ARG A 108 12.50 10.44 22.08
N ILE A 109 11.28 10.54 22.57
CA ILE A 109 11.00 11.25 23.82
C ILE A 109 11.68 10.53 24.99
N SER A 110 11.71 9.20 24.98
CA SER A 110 12.37 8.36 25.99
C SER A 110 13.86 8.68 26.19
N ASP A 111 14.54 9.09 25.11
CA ASP A 111 15.98 9.33 25.10
C ASP A 111 16.31 10.64 25.82
N ARG A 112 15.33 11.56 25.88
CA ARG A 112 15.41 12.87 26.53
C ARG A 112 14.88 12.88 27.97
N GLU A 113 14.46 11.74 28.49
CA GLU A 113 13.83 11.65 29.80
C GLU A 113 14.79 11.22 30.92
N ASP A 114 14.60 11.81 32.10
CA ASP A 114 15.30 11.43 33.33
C ASP A 114 14.87 10.04 33.83
N ASP A 115 15.71 9.41 34.65
CA ASP A 115 15.47 8.05 35.16
C ASP A 115 14.16 7.92 35.94
N TYR A 116 13.76 8.96 36.67
CA TYR A 116 12.47 8.97 37.37
C TYR A 116 11.29 8.90 36.40
N LYS A 117 11.34 9.61 35.26
CA LYS A 117 10.27 9.62 34.25
C LYS A 117 10.19 8.28 33.51
N LYS A 118 11.34 7.65 33.24
CA LYS A 118 11.42 6.31 32.61
C LYS A 118 10.71 5.22 33.41
N ARG A 119 10.60 5.35 34.73
CA ARG A 119 9.86 4.39 35.59
C ARG A 119 8.41 4.21 35.18
N ARG A 120 7.80 5.15 34.46
CA ARG A 120 6.43 4.98 33.95
C ARG A 120 6.27 3.75 33.06
N LEU A 121 7.34 3.36 32.35
CA LEU A 121 7.36 2.21 31.46
C LEU A 121 7.36 0.88 32.23
N GLN A 122 7.69 0.90 33.53
CA GLN A 122 7.71 -0.25 34.42
C GLN A 122 6.41 -0.40 35.23
N ARG A 123 5.47 0.54 35.11
CA ARG A 123 4.20 0.48 35.84
C ARG A 123 3.27 -0.55 35.20
N GLN A 124 2.55 -1.28 36.04
CA GLN A 124 1.50 -2.20 35.60
C GLN A 124 0.36 -1.39 34.99
N LEU A 125 0.13 -1.55 33.68
CA LEU A 125 -0.90 -0.80 32.94
C LEU A 125 -2.21 -1.57 32.82
N SER A 126 -2.21 -2.85 33.19
CA SER A 126 -3.34 -3.76 33.00
C SER A 126 -3.62 -4.54 34.28
N THR A 127 -4.87 -4.93 34.44
CA THR A 127 -5.36 -5.75 35.56
C THR A 127 -4.61 -7.08 35.68
N THR A 128 -4.05 -7.57 34.56
CA THR A 128 -3.25 -8.80 34.48
C THR A 128 -1.82 -8.66 35.02
N GLY A 129 -1.39 -7.46 35.44
CA GLY A 129 -0.10 -7.24 36.08
C GLY A 129 1.10 -7.06 35.13
N SER A 130 0.93 -7.20 33.81
CA SER A 130 2.01 -6.97 32.85
C SER A 130 2.30 -5.47 32.70
N SER A 131 3.59 -5.14 32.74
CA SER A 131 4.09 -3.79 32.46
C SER A 131 4.20 -3.54 30.95
N TYR A 132 4.21 -2.27 30.53
CA TYR A 132 4.47 -1.89 29.13
C TYR A 132 5.81 -2.44 28.64
N ARG A 133 6.84 -2.35 29.47
CA ARG A 133 8.18 -2.86 29.14
C ARG A 133 8.16 -4.36 28.83
N ASP A 134 7.43 -5.15 29.60
CA ASP A 134 7.40 -6.61 29.45
C ASP A 134 6.74 -7.00 28.13
N ARG A 135 5.61 -6.35 27.79
CA ARG A 135 4.93 -6.55 26.50
C ARG A 135 5.83 -6.20 25.31
N MET A 136 6.57 -5.09 25.40
CA MET A 136 7.48 -4.70 24.33
C MET A 136 8.61 -5.72 24.14
N ILE A 137 9.08 -6.36 25.22
CA ILE A 137 10.09 -7.43 25.15
C ILE A 137 9.49 -8.69 24.53
N GLU A 138 8.30 -9.10 24.96
CA GLU A 138 7.57 -10.25 24.38
C GLU A 138 7.35 -10.07 22.88
N THR A 139 6.83 -8.90 22.45
CA THR A 139 6.61 -8.63 21.03
C THR A 139 7.89 -8.58 20.20
N ALA A 140 9.01 -8.17 20.81
CA ALA A 140 10.31 -8.18 20.14
C ALA A 140 10.80 -9.62 19.96
N LEU A 141 10.68 -10.47 21.00
CA LEU A 141 11.03 -11.89 20.92
C LEU A 141 10.17 -12.65 19.92
N GLU A 142 8.86 -12.37 19.84
CA GLU A 142 7.97 -12.96 18.82
C GLU A 142 8.41 -12.60 17.40
N ARG A 143 8.78 -11.34 17.16
CA ARG A 143 9.26 -10.87 15.85
C ARG A 143 10.57 -11.53 15.41
N GLU A 144 11.47 -11.85 16.34
CA GLU A 144 12.73 -12.55 16.04
C GLU A 144 12.53 -14.04 15.69
N HIS A 145 11.42 -14.64 16.14
CA HIS A 145 11.13 -16.06 15.91
C HIS A 145 10.41 -16.33 14.56
N ASP A 146 9.87 -15.30 13.91
CA ASP A 146 9.20 -15.35 12.61
C ASP A 146 10.14 -15.11 11.40
#